data_AF-A0A843HU09-F1
#
_entry.id   AF-A0A843HU09-F1
#
_cell.length_a   1.000
_cell.length_b   1.000
_cell.length_c   1.000
_cell.angle_alpha   90.00
_cell.angle_beta   90.00
_cell.angle_gamma   90.00
#
_symmetry.space_group_name_H-M   'P 1'
#
loop_
_entity.id
_entity.type
_entity.pdbx_description
1 polymer ?
#
loop_
_entity_poly.entity_id
_entity_poly.type
_entity_poly.pdbx_seq_one_letter_code
_entity_poly.pdbx_strand_id
1 'polypeptide(L)'
;MNIYLELALATLVTTGRVWLTIGASIISGWFLSYIAIKSKGFENAYISFIEVFESVPVISFFPIALIFFVYKIGGYLGVELAVDFLVFTAVVWNIWVGIYQAYKT
;
A
#
# COMPACT_ATOMS: atom_id res chain seq x y z
N MET A 1 23.29 22.59 6.37
CA MET A 1 22.90 21.42 7.19
C MET A 1 23.84 20.27 6.83
N ASN A 2 24.18 19.39 7.77
CA ASN A 2 25.19 18.34 7.53
C ASN A 2 24.59 17.27 6.60
N ILE A 3 25.19 17.06 5.42
CA ILE A 3 24.72 16.09 4.42
C ILE A 3 24.54 14.67 4.99
N TYR A 4 25.40 14.25 5.92
CA TYR A 4 25.28 12.95 6.58
C TYR A 4 24.03 12.88 7.46
N LEU A 5 23.66 13.98 8.11
CA LEU A 5 22.46 14.05 8.94
C LEU A 5 21.19 14.03 8.07
N GLU A 6 21.18 14.71 6.93
CA GLU A 6 20.05 14.70 6.00
C GLU A 6 19.80 13.29 5.44
N LEU A 7 20.85 12.60 5.00
CA LEU A 7 20.75 11.23 4.50
C LEU A 7 20.24 10.27 5.59
N ALA A 8 20.73 10.41 6.82
CA ALA A 8 20.27 9.60 7.95
C ALA A 8 18.77 9.84 8.24
N LEU A 9 18.35 11.10 8.29
CA LEU A 9 16.95 11.46 8.54
C LEU A 9 16.04 10.98 7.41
N ALA A 10 16.42 11.15 6.14
CA ALA A 10 15.65 10.67 4.99
C ALA A 10 15.47 9.15 5.03
N THR A 11 16.53 8.42 5.38
CA THR A 11 16.50 6.95 5.53
C THR A 11 15.53 6.53 6.64
N LEU A 12 15.57 7.21 7.79
CA LEU A 12 14.67 6.92 8.91
C LEU A 12 13.21 7.20 8.55
N VAL A 13 12.94 8.32 7.86
CA VAL A 13 11.58 8.68 7.41
C VAL A 13 11.04 7.62 6.46
N THR A 14 11.80 7.24 5.42
CA THR A 14 11.32 6.21 4.48
C THR A 14 11.20 4.84 5.11
N THR A 15 12.07 4.48 6.07
CA THR A 15 11.96 3.22 6.82
C THR A 15 10.70 3.23 7.68
N GLY A 16 10.44 4.32 8.38
CA GLY A 16 9.22 4.51 9.18
C GLY A 16 7.95 4.41 8.34
N ARG A 17 7.95 5.03 7.16
CA ARG A 17 6.86 4.90 6.18
C ARG A 17 6.53 3.45 5.86
N VAL A 18 7.54 2.65 5.49
CA VAL A 18 7.34 1.23 5.15
C VAL A 18 6.70 0.47 6.32
N TRP A 19 7.24 0.63 7.53
CA TRP A 19 6.68 0.01 8.73
C TRP A 19 5.23 0.42 9.01
N LEU A 20 4.93 1.73 8.86
CA LEU A 20 3.56 2.23 9.03
C LEU A 20 2.62 1.65 7.97
N THR A 21 3.04 1.59 6.70
CA THR A 21 2.21 0.99 5.63
C THR A 21 1.99 -0.51 5.84
N ILE A 22 2.98 -1.25 6.35
CA ILE A 22 2.81 -2.66 6.71
C ILE A 22 1.79 -2.79 7.85
N GLY A 23 1.95 -2.01 8.93
CA GLY A 23 1.01 -2.01 10.05
C GLY A 23 -0.43 -1.68 9.62
N ALA A 24 -0.59 -0.64 8.80
CA ALA A 24 -1.89 -0.27 8.23
C ALA A 24 -2.48 -1.40 7.37
N SER A 25 -1.64 -2.06 6.55
CA SER A 25 -2.06 -3.18 5.69
C SER A 25 -2.51 -4.39 6.50
N ILE A 26 -1.88 -4.67 7.63
CA ILE A 26 -2.29 -5.75 8.54
C ILE A 26 -3.65 -5.44 9.15
N ILE A 27 -3.82 -4.23 9.70
CA ILE A 27 -5.07 -3.80 10.34
C ILE A 27 -6.22 -3.84 9.34
N SER A 28 -6.02 -3.28 8.14
CA SER A 28 -7.05 -3.29 7.10
C SER A 28 -7.31 -4.69 6.57
N GLY A 29 -6.27 -5.52 6.43
CA GLY A 29 -6.39 -6.91 5.99
C GLY A 29 -7.25 -7.76 6.93
N TRP A 30 -7.09 -7.60 8.25
CA TRP A 30 -7.95 -8.26 9.25
C TRP A 30 -9.42 -7.87 9.10
N PHE A 31 -9.69 -6.57 8.96
CA PHE A 31 -11.07 -6.08 8.80
C PHE A 31 -11.71 -6.57 7.49
N LEU A 32 -11.01 -6.44 6.37
CA LEU A 32 -11.50 -6.85 5.05
C LEU A 32 -11.71 -8.36 4.97
N SER A 33 -10.77 -9.15 5.48
CA SER A 33 -10.88 -10.62 5.50
C SER A 33 -12.02 -11.08 6.40
N TYR A 34 -12.23 -10.44 7.55
CA TYR A 34 -13.37 -10.72 8.41
C TYR A 34 -14.72 -10.53 7.71
N ILE A 35 -14.85 -9.45 6.92
CA ILE A 35 -16.06 -9.19 6.13
C ILE A 35 -16.20 -10.23 5.01
N ALA A 36 -15.08 -10.60 4.36
CA ALA A 36 -15.07 -11.59 3.28
C ALA A 36 -15.62 -12.95 3.72
N ILE A 37 -15.29 -13.42 4.91
CA ILE A 37 -15.78 -14.73 5.39
C ILE A 37 -17.28 -14.70 5.66
N LYS A 38 -17.84 -13.53 6.02
CA LYS A 38 -19.26 -13.39 6.35
C LYS A 38 -20.18 -13.29 5.14
N SER A 39 -19.67 -12.86 3.99
CA SER A 39 -20.49 -12.60 2.80
C SER A 39 -19.84 -13.18 1.55
N LYS A 40 -20.50 -14.15 0.93
CA LYS A 40 -19.98 -14.80 -0.28
C LYS A 40 -19.84 -13.83 -1.46
N GLY A 41 -20.74 -12.84 -1.56
CA GLY A 41 -20.66 -11.81 -2.58
C GLY A 41 -19.44 -10.90 -2.40
N PHE A 42 -19.14 -10.50 -1.16
CA PHE A 42 -17.96 -9.70 -0.86
C PHE A 42 -16.67 -10.51 -1.01
N GLU A 43 -16.66 -11.78 -0.56
CA GLU A 43 -15.53 -12.70 -0.73
C GLU A 43 -15.07 -12.76 -2.19
N ASN A 44 -16.02 -13.02 -3.10
CA ASN A 44 -15.71 -13.14 -4.52
C ASN A 44 -15.17 -11.82 -5.08
N ALA A 45 -15.82 -10.68 -4.75
CA ALA A 45 -15.37 -9.38 -5.22
C ALA A 45 -13.98 -9.00 -4.66
N TYR A 46 -13.73 -9.29 -3.39
CA TYR A 46 -12.47 -9.00 -2.69
C TYR A 46 -11.31 -9.81 -3.28
N ILE A 47 -11.48 -11.11 -3.46
CA ILE A 47 -10.45 -11.98 -4.05
C ILE A 47 -10.17 -11.55 -5.49
N SER A 48 -11.20 -11.39 -6.32
CA SER A 48 -11.01 -10.98 -7.71
C SER A 48 -10.34 -9.62 -7.83
N PHE A 49 -10.66 -8.67 -6.94
CA PHE A 49 -9.98 -7.39 -6.90
C PHE A 49 -8.50 -7.55 -6.55
N ILE A 50 -8.17 -8.28 -5.48
CA ILE A 50 -6.78 -8.45 -5.08
C ILE A 50 -5.97 -9.17 -6.14
N GLU A 51 -6.47 -10.28 -6.70
CA GLU A 51 -5.77 -11.04 -7.74
C GLU A 51 -5.43 -10.18 -8.96
N VAL A 52 -6.34 -9.30 -9.37
CA VAL A 52 -6.09 -8.36 -10.48
C VAL A 52 -5.01 -7.35 -10.10
N PHE A 53 -5.14 -6.67 -8.97
CA PHE A 53 -4.21 -5.59 -8.59
C PHE A 53 -2.83 -6.11 -8.18
N GLU A 54 -2.74 -7.27 -7.53
CA GLU A 54 -1.48 -7.91 -7.15
C GLU A 54 -0.65 -8.33 -8.37
N SER A 55 -1.32 -8.75 -9.45
CA SER A 55 -0.64 -9.12 -10.69
C SER A 55 0.00 -7.94 -11.43
N VAL A 56 -0.41 -6.71 -11.11
CA VAL A 56 0.10 -5.49 -11.75
C VAL A 56 1.42 -5.07 -11.08
N PRO A 57 2.53 -4.97 -11.85
CA PRO A 57 3.80 -4.50 -11.30
C PRO A 57 3.68 -3.10 -10.71
N VAL A 58 4.36 -2.84 -9.59
CA VAL A 58 4.36 -1.52 -8.93
C VAL A 58 4.73 -0.37 -9.88
N ILE A 59 5.64 -0.63 -10.82
CA ILE A 59 6.09 0.35 -11.83
C ILE A 59 4.93 0.84 -12.71
N SER A 60 3.95 0.00 -12.98
CA SER A 60 2.77 0.36 -13.79
C SER A 60 1.88 1.40 -13.11
N PHE A 61 1.99 1.60 -11.79
CA PHE A 61 1.26 2.63 -11.06
C PHE A 61 1.93 4.01 -11.12
N PHE A 62 3.15 4.13 -11.67
CA PHE A 62 3.86 5.42 -11.77
C PHE A 62 3.08 6.50 -12.51
N PRO A 63 2.46 6.26 -13.68
CA PRO A 63 1.66 7.28 -14.36
C PRO A 63 0.55 7.85 -13.47
N ILE A 64 -0.12 7.00 -12.68
CA ILE A 64 -1.15 7.42 -11.72
C ILE A 64 -0.50 8.26 -10.61
N ALA A 65 0.61 7.79 -10.04
CA ALA A 65 1.35 8.51 -9.00
C ALA A 65 1.76 9.92 -9.47
N LEU A 66 2.34 10.01 -10.67
CA LEU A 66 2.85 11.25 -11.25
C LEU A 66 1.71 12.20 -11.64
N ILE A 67 0.66 11.73 -12.30
CA ILE A 67 -0.42 12.61 -12.78
C ILE A 67 -1.29 13.10 -11.61
N PHE A 68 -1.75 12.18 -10.75
CA PHE A 68 -2.70 12.54 -9.70
C PHE A 68 -2.05 13.22 -8.50
N PHE A 69 -0.89 12.76 -8.06
CA PHE A 69 -0.27 13.29 -6.86
C PHE A 69 0.79 14.36 -7.20
N VAL A 70 1.76 14.03 -8.05
CA VAL A 70 2.85 14.98 -8.33
C VAL A 70 2.39 16.16 -9.17
N TYR A 71 1.62 15.94 -10.24
CA TYR A 71 1.19 17.03 -11.13
C TYR A 71 -0.04 17.77 -10.61
N LYS A 72 -1.09 17.05 -10.18
CA LYS A 72 -2.37 17.68 -9.79
C LYS A 72 -2.38 18.19 -8.34
N ILE A 73 -1.80 17.48 -7.36
CA ILE A 73 -1.68 17.99 -5.99
C ILE A 73 -0.47 18.93 -5.90
N GLY A 74 0.68 18.52 -6.47
CA GLY A 74 1.86 19.38 -6.54
C GLY A 74 2.59 19.55 -5.21
N GLY A 75 3.78 20.15 -5.32
CA GLY A 75 4.62 20.49 -4.17
C GLY A 75 5.13 19.28 -3.38
N TYR A 76 5.62 19.57 -2.18
CA TYR A 76 6.19 18.56 -1.29
C TYR A 76 5.16 17.49 -0.87
N LEU A 77 3.93 17.92 -0.54
CA LEU A 77 2.86 17.02 -0.11
C LEU A 77 2.46 16.02 -1.20
N GLY A 78 2.33 16.48 -2.46
CA GLY A 78 2.01 15.61 -3.59
C GLY A 78 3.08 14.53 -3.80
N VAL A 79 4.36 14.86 -3.64
CA VAL A 79 5.45 13.89 -3.73
C VAL A 79 5.39 12.86 -2.60
N GLU A 80 5.21 13.30 -1.35
CA GLU A 80 5.12 12.36 -0.21
C GLU A 80 3.93 11.40 -0.35
N LEU A 81 2.75 11.90 -0.75
CA LEU A 81 1.58 11.07 -1.01
C LEU A 81 1.78 10.08 -2.17
N ALA A 82 2.50 10.50 -3.22
CA ALA A 82 2.86 9.60 -4.32
C ALA A 82 3.72 8.43 -3.83
N VAL A 83 4.71 8.73 -2.97
CA VAL A 83 5.58 7.70 -2.38
C VAL A 83 4.79 6.81 -1.44
N ASP A 84 3.94 7.35 -0.57
CA ASP A 84 3.07 6.56 0.32
C ASP A 84 2.15 5.63 -0.48
N PHE A 85 1.55 6.11 -1.56
CA PHE A 85 0.70 5.31 -2.45
C PHE A 85 1.48 4.16 -3.10
N LEU A 86 2.67 4.45 -3.65
CA LEU A 86 3.51 3.44 -4.31
C LEU A 86 4.06 2.41 -3.32
N VAL A 87 4.46 2.83 -2.12
CA VAL A 87 4.91 1.91 -1.05
C VAL A 87 3.76 1.04 -0.57
N PHE A 88 2.58 1.62 -0.34
CA PHE A 88 1.40 0.89 0.09
C PHE A 88 1.01 -0.20 -0.93
N THR A 89 0.88 0.15 -2.22
CA THR A 89 0.54 -0.85 -3.26
C THR A 89 1.64 -1.90 -3.42
N ALA A 90 2.92 -1.59 -3.12
CA ALA A 90 3.99 -2.57 -3.17
C ALA A 90 3.88 -3.66 -2.09
N VAL A 91 3.24 -3.38 -0.96
CA VAL A 91 3.21 -4.30 0.21
C VAL A 91 1.84 -4.87 0.52
N VAL A 92 0.77 -4.13 0.26
CA VAL A 92 -0.57 -4.41 0.79
C VAL A 92 -1.15 -5.73 0.29
N TRP A 93 -1.00 -6.03 -1.01
CA TRP A 93 -1.69 -7.14 -1.67
C TRP A 93 -1.33 -8.49 -1.05
N ASN A 94 -0.03 -8.77 -0.93
CA ASN A 94 0.49 -10.00 -0.34
C ASN A 94 0.02 -10.19 1.11
N ILE A 95 -0.04 -9.11 1.89
CA ILE A 95 -0.48 -9.15 3.29
C ILE A 95 -1.97 -9.48 3.35
N TRP A 96 -2.78 -8.84 2.51
CA TRP A 96 -4.23 -9.06 2.47
C TRP A 96 -4.59 -10.48 2.05
N VAL A 97 -3.92 -11.04 1.03
CA VAL A 97 -4.09 -12.45 0.64
C VAL A 97 -3.67 -13.38 1.77
N GLY A 98 -2.48 -13.16 2.35
CA GLY A 98 -1.96 -14.00 3.43
C GLY A 98 -2.90 -14.06 4.63
N ILE A 99 -3.44 -12.91 5.05
CA ILE A 99 -4.44 -12.84 6.13
C ILE A 99 -5.72 -13.56 5.73
N TYR A 100 -6.24 -13.30 4.52
CA TYR A 100 -7.47 -13.92 4.05
C TYR A 100 -7.39 -15.45 4.06
N GLN A 101 -6.27 -16.02 3.57
CA GLN A 101 -6.05 -17.47 3.58
C GLN A 101 -5.95 -18.04 5.00
N ALA A 102 -5.32 -17.30 5.93
CA ALA A 102 -5.22 -17.71 7.33
C ALA A 102 -6.59 -17.76 8.04
N TYR A 103 -7.54 -16.92 7.64
CA TYR A 103 -8.91 -16.98 8.14
C TYR A 103 -9.76 -18.09 7.52
N LYS A 104 -9.41 -18.53 6.30
CA LYS A 104 -10.16 -19.54 5.54
C LYS A 104 -9.73 -20.97 5.91
N THR A 105 -8.48 -21.13 6.35
CA THR A 105 -7.91 -22.37 6.88
C THR A 105 -8.46 -22.67 8.27
#